data_AF-W3V1F7-F1
#
_entry.id   AF-W3V1F7-F1
#
_cell.length_a   1.000
_cell.length_b   1.000
_cell.length_c   1.000
_cell.angle_alpha   90.00
_cell.angle_beta   90.00
_cell.angle_gamma   90.00
#
_symmetry.space_group_name_H-M   'P 1'
#
loop_
_entity.id
_entity.type
_entity.pdbx_description
1 polymer ?
#
loop_
_entity_poly.entity_id
_entity_poly.type
_entity_poly.pdbx_seq_one_letter_code
_entity_poly.pdbx_strand_id
1 'polypeptide(L)'
;MSEVNKLKNTICPFDPDQYKKKIDVEVDGIPPVGSLPWALIQVYFGKILGRSKWNANEYIQLTAKSGGGVPVHIEKHDRQSFPFPWEPTPEDLMACDWKLVKAEDCMLSFDLMVGTSKYASDSGQVWGYLTPSGIDFRSVGSPFGTLTNLQNTIGIGNILEFMLVENTIGTFGSIALQFDTQNQPDLGGKNLEVTVDGSTYSLGSRTGSTTYFIYHSGGAPKLGDLLKQNVSKTLHFCLNWK
;
A
#
# COMPACT_ATOMS: atom_id res chain seq x y z
N MET A 1 -17.13 50.41 -21.36
CA MET A 1 -16.86 48.99 -21.65
C MET A 1 -15.49 48.68 -21.08
N SER A 2 -15.44 48.15 -19.86
CA SER A 2 -14.16 47.82 -19.19
C SER A 2 -13.81 46.37 -19.45
N GLU A 3 -12.55 46.16 -19.81
CA GLU A 3 -11.98 44.90 -20.25
C GLU A 3 -12.14 43.77 -19.23
N VAL A 4 -12.46 42.60 -19.78
CA VAL A 4 -12.63 41.32 -19.08
C VAL A 4 -11.29 40.90 -18.47
N ASN A 5 -11.22 40.88 -17.15
CA ASN A 5 -10.10 40.35 -16.39
C ASN A 5 -10.07 38.81 -16.58
N LYS A 6 -9.30 38.34 -17.58
CA LYS A 6 -9.11 36.92 -17.84
C LYS A 6 -8.32 36.32 -16.68
N LEU A 7 -8.99 35.49 -15.85
CA LEU A 7 -8.31 34.56 -14.94
C LEU A 7 -7.37 33.70 -15.77
N LYS A 8 -6.07 33.98 -15.68
CA LYS A 8 -5.03 33.12 -16.25
C LYS A 8 -5.01 31.83 -15.44
N ASN A 9 -5.45 30.78 -16.11
CA ASN A 9 -5.28 29.36 -15.83
C ASN A 9 -4.07 29.07 -14.90
N THR A 10 -4.32 28.79 -13.62
CA THR A 10 -3.31 28.30 -12.68
C THR A 10 -3.09 26.81 -12.91
N ILE A 11 -2.42 26.48 -14.02
CA ILE A 11 -1.66 25.24 -14.09
C ILE A 11 -0.49 25.46 -13.13
N CYS A 12 -0.52 24.81 -11.97
CA CYS A 12 0.66 24.64 -11.14
C CYS A 12 1.31 23.33 -11.60
N PRO A 13 2.33 23.35 -12.48
CA PRO A 13 3.06 22.14 -12.77
C PRO A 13 4.01 21.95 -11.59
N PHE A 14 3.61 21.15 -10.60
CA PHE A 14 4.57 20.63 -9.64
C PHE A 14 5.51 19.73 -10.44
N ASP A 15 6.63 20.30 -10.88
CA ASP A 15 7.72 19.62 -11.55
C ASP A 15 8.81 19.34 -10.51
N PRO A 16 8.99 18.08 -10.05
CA PRO A 16 10.06 17.72 -9.12
C PRO A 16 11.46 18.00 -9.67
N ASP A 17 11.62 18.06 -11.00
CA ASP A 17 12.91 18.33 -11.63
C ASP A 17 13.35 19.80 -11.46
N GLN A 18 12.45 20.72 -11.09
CA GLN A 18 12.81 22.10 -10.77
C GLN A 18 13.65 22.23 -9.49
N TYR A 19 13.60 21.22 -8.61
CA TYR A 19 14.45 21.12 -7.42
C TYR A 19 15.80 20.45 -7.71
N LYS A 20 16.00 19.94 -8.93
CA LYS A 20 17.30 19.50 -9.42
C LYS A 20 17.96 20.67 -10.15
N LYS A 21 18.56 21.61 -9.41
CA LYS A 21 19.36 22.67 -10.05
C LYS A 21 20.86 22.37 -10.08
N LYS A 22 21.43 22.54 -11.28
CA LYS A 22 22.82 22.96 -11.49
C LYS A 22 23.04 24.29 -10.76
N ILE A 23 24.10 24.31 -9.96
CA ILE A 23 24.41 25.20 -8.84
C ILE A 23 24.99 26.55 -9.31
N ASP A 24 24.71 27.62 -8.57
CA ASP A 24 25.62 28.78 -8.33
C ASP A 24 25.15 29.63 -7.12
N VAL A 25 24.75 28.96 -6.03
CA VAL A 25 24.64 29.57 -4.69
C VAL A 25 25.16 28.51 -3.72
N GLU A 26 26.14 28.87 -2.89
CA GLU A 26 26.70 28.01 -1.84
C GLU A 26 25.62 27.80 -0.75
N VAL A 27 24.74 26.84 -1.01
CA VAL A 27 23.93 26.15 -0.01
C VAL A 27 24.49 24.73 -0.01
N ASP A 28 25.08 24.29 1.10
CA ASP A 28 25.42 22.89 1.30
C ASP A 28 24.16 22.05 1.03
N GLY A 29 24.12 21.42 -0.15
CA GLY A 29 22.92 21.28 -0.97
C GLY A 29 21.93 20.20 -0.56
N ILE A 30 21.94 19.76 0.69
CA ILE A 30 20.99 18.77 1.22
C ILE A 30 20.58 19.22 2.62
N PRO A 31 19.29 19.44 2.89
CA PRO A 31 18.85 19.74 4.26
C PRO A 31 19.30 18.62 5.21
N PRO A 32 19.79 18.95 6.42
CA PRO A 32 20.32 17.94 7.34
C PRO A 32 19.33 16.81 7.57
N VAL A 33 19.80 15.56 7.48
CA VAL A 33 18.98 14.39 7.79
C VAL A 33 18.42 14.54 9.19
N GLY A 34 17.11 14.30 9.32
CA GLY A 34 16.38 14.45 10.57
C GLY A 34 15.84 15.85 10.85
N SER A 35 16.15 16.85 10.03
CA SER A 35 15.49 18.17 10.07
C SER A 35 14.12 18.15 9.41
N LEU A 36 13.25 19.11 9.75
CA LEU A 36 11.95 19.24 9.09
C LEU A 36 12.05 19.51 7.57
N PRO A 37 12.93 20.39 7.06
CA PRO A 37 13.09 20.57 5.61
C PRO A 37 13.44 19.27 4.89
N TRP A 38 14.30 18.44 5.48
CA TRP A 38 14.59 17.11 4.95
C TRP A 38 13.35 16.20 4.99
N ALA A 39 12.61 16.19 6.11
CA ALA A 39 11.40 15.38 6.25
C ALA A 39 10.32 15.75 5.23
N LEU A 40 10.09 17.04 4.98
CA LEU A 40 9.12 17.51 3.98
C LEU A 40 9.49 17.05 2.57
N ILE A 41 10.77 17.11 2.19
CA ILE A 41 11.23 16.57 0.91
C ILE A 41 10.90 15.08 0.80
N GLN A 42 11.15 14.30 1.85
CA GLN A 42 10.81 12.88 1.88
C GLN A 42 9.29 12.65 1.74
N VAL A 43 8.46 13.45 2.42
CA VAL A 43 6.99 13.38 2.30
C VAL A 43 6.52 13.71 0.87
N TYR A 44 7.12 14.70 0.20
CA TYR A 44 6.83 15.00 -1.20
C TYR A 44 7.25 13.89 -2.16
N PHE A 45 8.23 13.06 -1.78
CA PHE A 45 8.57 11.82 -2.47
C PHE A 45 7.65 10.64 -2.10
N GLY A 46 6.58 10.87 -1.35
CA GLY A 46 5.62 9.85 -0.93
C GLY A 46 6.14 8.95 0.19
N LYS A 47 7.20 9.35 0.91
CA LYS A 47 7.67 8.62 2.08
C LYS A 47 6.86 8.98 3.32
N ILE A 48 6.85 8.06 4.27
CA ILE A 48 6.20 8.22 5.57
C ILE A 48 7.26 8.61 6.60
N LEU A 49 6.99 9.67 7.35
CA LEU A 49 7.94 10.27 8.28
C LEU A 49 7.32 10.31 9.67
N GLY A 50 8.15 10.14 10.68
CA GLY A 50 7.75 10.27 12.07
C GLY A 50 8.85 10.94 12.86
N ARG A 51 8.55 11.29 14.11
CA ARG A 51 9.54 11.82 15.04
C ARG A 51 9.96 10.74 16.02
N SER A 52 11.16 10.86 16.56
CA SER A 52 11.67 9.88 17.52
C SER A 52 10.91 9.92 18.85
N LYS A 53 10.36 11.08 19.20
CA LYS A 53 9.46 11.25 20.35
C LYS A 53 8.01 10.83 20.13
N TRP A 54 7.60 10.61 18.88
CA TRP A 54 6.24 10.16 18.58
C TRP A 54 6.09 8.67 18.87
N ASN A 55 4.85 8.21 19.07
CA ASN A 55 4.58 6.79 19.19
C ASN A 55 4.94 6.05 17.90
N ALA A 56 5.20 4.74 18.00
CA ALA A 56 5.64 3.91 16.85
C ALA A 56 4.68 3.92 15.65
N ASN A 57 3.39 4.22 15.90
CA ASN A 57 2.33 4.24 14.89
C ASN A 57 1.93 5.67 14.49
N GLU A 58 2.62 6.69 14.99
CA GLU A 58 2.38 8.08 14.62
C GLU A 58 3.32 8.51 13.48
N TYR A 59 2.73 9.08 12.43
CA TYR A 59 3.48 9.50 11.26
C TYR A 59 2.75 10.57 10.46
N ILE A 60 3.47 11.21 9.55
CA ILE A 60 2.93 12.08 8.51
C ILE A 60 3.13 11.48 7.13
N GLN A 61 2.16 11.71 6.25
CA GLN A 61 2.23 11.34 4.84
C GLN A 61 1.49 12.34 3.97
N LEU A 62 1.77 12.33 2.67
CA LEU A 62 1.03 13.12 1.69
C LEU A 62 -0.25 12.37 1.29
N THR A 63 -1.40 13.05 1.26
CA THR A 63 -2.65 12.40 0.84
C THR A 63 -2.57 11.93 -0.61
N ALA A 64 -3.07 10.72 -0.88
CA ALA A 64 -3.22 10.22 -2.24
C ALA A 64 -4.29 11.05 -2.96
N LYS A 65 -4.06 11.37 -4.24
CA LYS A 65 -5.08 12.01 -5.10
C LYS A 65 -6.28 11.07 -5.26
N SER A 66 -7.26 11.16 -4.36
CA SER A 66 -8.58 10.59 -4.55
C SER A 66 -9.40 11.59 -5.38
N GLY A 67 -10.08 11.11 -6.42
CA GLY A 67 -10.79 11.92 -7.43
C GLY A 67 -11.97 12.76 -6.95
N GLY A 68 -12.01 13.14 -5.67
CA GLY A 68 -13.10 13.87 -5.02
C GLY A 68 -12.67 15.24 -4.51
N GLY A 69 -12.10 16.10 -5.35
CA GLY A 69 -12.02 17.56 -5.11
C GLY A 69 -11.27 18.09 -3.87
N VAL A 70 -10.77 17.24 -2.97
CA VAL A 70 -10.02 17.65 -1.78
C VAL A 70 -8.57 17.95 -2.19
N PRO A 71 -8.02 19.13 -1.83
CA PRO A 71 -6.64 19.46 -2.10
C PRO A 71 -5.68 18.46 -1.46
N VAL A 72 -4.61 18.11 -2.19
CA VAL A 72 -3.50 17.32 -1.64
C VAL A 72 -2.89 18.09 -0.47
N HIS A 73 -2.76 17.43 0.67
CA HIS A 73 -2.20 17.99 1.90
C HIS A 73 -1.43 16.91 2.65
N ILE A 74 -0.64 17.32 3.64
CA ILE A 74 0.02 16.38 4.54
C ILE A 74 -0.96 16.06 5.66
N GLU A 75 -1.14 14.79 5.95
CA GLU A 75 -1.97 14.31 7.06
C GLU A 75 -1.09 13.66 8.13
N LYS A 76 -1.52 13.77 9.39
CA LYS A 76 -0.95 13.04 10.52
C LYS A 76 -1.86 11.88 10.87
N HIS A 77 -1.23 10.74 11.12
CA HIS A 77 -1.86 9.51 11.61
C HIS A 77 -1.48 9.31 13.07
N ASP A 78 -2.44 8.90 13.89
CA ASP A 78 -2.21 8.42 15.23
C ASP A 78 -3.00 7.12 15.50
N ARG A 79 -2.74 6.46 16.62
CA ARG A 79 -3.25 5.12 16.94
C ARG A 79 -4.77 5.07 17.16
N GLN A 80 -5.46 6.22 17.28
CA GLN A 80 -6.82 6.30 17.82
C GLN A 80 -7.75 7.24 17.04
N SER A 81 -7.25 8.00 16.07
CA SER A 81 -8.04 8.97 15.31
C SER A 81 -8.01 8.71 13.81
N PHE A 82 -9.03 9.23 13.12
CA PHE A 82 -8.98 9.34 11.67
C PHE A 82 -7.84 10.27 11.28
N PRO A 83 -7.18 10.03 10.13
CA PRO A 83 -6.13 10.92 9.64
C PRO A 83 -6.64 12.35 9.57
N PHE A 84 -5.84 13.29 10.04
CA PHE A 84 -6.20 14.70 10.09
C PHE A 84 -5.12 15.56 9.43
N PRO A 85 -5.49 16.73 8.87
CA PRO A 85 -4.51 17.63 8.28
C PRO A 85 -3.41 17.99 9.27
N TRP A 86 -2.16 17.77 8.88
CA TRP A 86 -1.01 18.08 9.70
C TRP A 86 -0.57 19.53 9.49
N GLU A 87 -0.45 20.26 10.58
CA GLU A 87 0.20 21.57 10.63
C GLU A 87 1.43 21.49 11.53
N PRO A 88 2.59 22.04 11.10
CA PRO A 88 3.80 22.00 11.90
C PRO A 88 3.62 22.83 13.17
N THR A 89 3.91 22.22 14.32
CA THR A 89 4.05 22.95 15.58
C THR A 89 5.43 23.64 15.66
N PRO A 90 5.63 24.63 16.56
CA PRO A 90 6.96 25.17 16.81
C PRO A 90 8.00 24.11 17.19
N GLU A 91 7.60 23.02 17.84
CA GLU A 91 8.50 21.90 18.14
C GLU A 91 8.91 21.17 16.85
N ASP A 92 7.96 20.94 15.94
CA ASP A 92 8.21 20.26 14.67
C ASP A 92 9.15 21.06 13.76
N LEU A 93 9.00 22.39 13.74
CA LEU A 93 9.87 23.30 13.00
C LEU A 93 11.34 23.23 13.47
N MET A 94 11.54 22.99 14.77
CA MET A 94 12.87 22.96 15.41
C MET A 94 13.39 21.53 15.63
N ALA A 95 12.63 20.52 15.24
CA ALA A 95 12.98 19.13 15.44
C ALA A 95 14.11 18.68 14.52
N CYS A 96 15.08 17.97 15.11
CA CYS A 96 16.17 17.28 14.42
C CYS A 96 16.05 15.75 14.56
N ASP A 97 14.89 15.27 15.00
CA ASP A 97 14.63 13.86 15.31
C ASP A 97 13.65 13.19 14.33
N TRP A 98 13.43 13.83 13.17
CA TRP A 98 12.67 13.24 12.09
C TRP A 98 13.37 12.00 11.57
N LYS A 99 12.58 10.97 11.29
CA LYS A 99 13.08 9.72 10.73
C LYS A 99 12.08 9.24 9.71
N LEU A 100 12.59 8.53 8.70
CA LEU A 100 11.76 7.63 7.94
C LEU A 100 11.13 6.69 8.96
N VAL A 101 9.81 6.79 9.10
CA VAL A 101 9.08 5.65 9.62
C VAL A 101 9.39 4.61 8.58
N LYS A 102 9.98 3.49 9.02
CA LYS A 102 9.90 2.31 8.19
C LYS A 102 8.39 2.11 8.03
N ALA A 103 7.83 2.60 6.92
CA ALA A 103 6.85 1.82 6.19
C ALA A 103 7.42 0.43 6.32
N GLU A 104 6.69 -0.47 6.99
CA GLU A 104 7.13 -1.85 7.19
C GLU A 104 7.94 -2.23 5.95
N ASP A 105 9.16 -2.75 6.11
CA ASP A 105 10.12 -2.92 5.00
C ASP A 105 9.52 -3.95 4.03
N CYS A 106 8.53 -3.53 3.25
CA CYS A 106 7.60 -4.32 2.47
C CYS A 106 8.09 -4.23 1.05
N MET A 107 8.28 -5.39 0.47
CA MET A 107 8.47 -5.49 -0.96
C MET A 107 7.21 -5.03 -1.71
N LEU A 108 6.04 -5.33 -1.13
CA LEU A 108 4.72 -4.96 -1.65
C LEU A 108 3.78 -4.66 -0.49
N SER A 109 3.03 -3.57 -0.54
CA SER A 109 1.98 -3.29 0.45
C SER A 109 0.73 -2.69 -0.18
N PHE A 110 -0.42 -2.91 0.45
CA PHE A 110 -1.71 -2.39 -0.02
C PHE A 110 -2.75 -2.47 1.08
N ASP A 111 -3.81 -1.69 0.93
CA ASP A 111 -5.02 -1.82 1.75
C ASP A 111 -6.04 -2.66 1.01
N LEU A 112 -6.65 -3.61 1.70
CA LEU A 112 -7.67 -4.49 1.16
C LEU A 112 -8.94 -4.42 1.99
N MET A 113 -10.02 -3.91 1.38
CA MET A 113 -11.38 -4.16 1.84
C MET A 113 -11.79 -5.57 1.43
N VAL A 114 -11.87 -6.49 2.39
CA VAL A 114 -12.06 -7.92 2.13
C VAL A 114 -13.47 -8.17 1.59
N GLY A 115 -13.57 -8.69 0.37
CA GLY A 115 -14.82 -9.20 -0.21
C GLY A 115 -14.97 -10.71 -0.06
N THR A 116 -16.09 -11.24 -0.51
CA THR A 116 -16.32 -12.68 -0.61
C THR A 116 -17.25 -13.00 -1.78
N SER A 117 -17.12 -14.20 -2.32
CA SER A 117 -18.02 -14.74 -3.34
C SER A 117 -18.02 -16.28 -3.28
N LYS A 118 -18.87 -16.92 -4.08
CA LYS A 118 -18.97 -18.38 -4.19
C LYS A 118 -18.63 -18.83 -5.60
N TYR A 119 -18.16 -20.07 -5.73
CA TYR A 119 -18.07 -20.72 -7.03
C TYR A 119 -19.47 -20.95 -7.62
N ALA A 120 -19.59 -20.92 -8.94
CA ALA A 120 -20.87 -21.13 -9.64
C ALA A 120 -21.51 -22.51 -9.35
N SER A 121 -20.71 -23.49 -8.94
CA SER A 121 -21.14 -24.81 -8.50
C SER A 121 -21.72 -24.84 -7.08
N ASP A 122 -21.65 -23.74 -6.33
CA ASP A 122 -21.95 -23.62 -4.90
C ASP A 122 -21.13 -24.56 -3.99
N SER A 123 -20.15 -25.26 -4.54
CA SER A 123 -19.34 -26.23 -3.79
C SER A 123 -18.27 -25.58 -2.92
N GLY A 124 -17.88 -24.34 -3.24
CA GLY A 124 -16.78 -23.65 -2.58
C GLY A 124 -17.01 -22.14 -2.45
N GLN A 125 -16.14 -21.50 -1.70
CA GLN A 125 -16.23 -20.09 -1.36
C GLN A 125 -14.86 -19.43 -1.33
N VAL A 126 -14.83 -18.13 -1.62
CA VAL A 126 -13.61 -17.32 -1.70
C VAL A 126 -13.72 -16.04 -0.89
N TRP A 127 -12.61 -15.54 -0.36
CA TRP A 127 -12.53 -14.32 0.44
C TRP A 127 -11.27 -13.53 0.10
N GLY A 128 -11.37 -12.22 -0.06
CA GLY A 128 -10.24 -11.36 -0.41
C GLY A 128 -10.57 -10.41 -1.56
N TYR A 129 -9.75 -10.43 -2.60
CA TYR A 129 -9.83 -9.56 -3.77
C TYR A 129 -9.75 -10.34 -5.08
N LEU A 130 -10.62 -10.01 -6.03
CA LEU A 130 -10.62 -10.56 -7.37
C LEU A 130 -11.08 -9.52 -8.40
N THR A 131 -10.29 -9.36 -9.46
CA THR A 131 -10.62 -8.51 -10.63
C THR A 131 -11.24 -9.33 -11.77
N PRO A 132 -11.88 -8.68 -12.78
CA PRO A 132 -12.31 -9.36 -13.99
C PRO A 132 -11.20 -10.06 -14.80
N SER A 133 -9.94 -9.68 -14.57
CA SER A 133 -8.77 -10.26 -15.24
C SER A 133 -8.09 -11.38 -14.43
N GLY A 134 -8.57 -11.66 -13.22
CA GLY A 134 -8.07 -12.75 -12.37
C GLY A 134 -8.40 -14.12 -12.94
N ILE A 135 -7.53 -15.11 -12.72
CA ILE A 135 -7.68 -16.48 -13.24
C ILE A 135 -8.98 -17.11 -12.72
N ASP A 136 -9.28 -16.94 -11.43
CA ASP A 136 -10.47 -17.51 -10.80
C ASP A 136 -11.78 -16.78 -11.14
N PHE A 137 -11.73 -15.66 -11.88
CA PHE A 137 -12.92 -14.90 -12.27
C PHE A 137 -13.93 -15.75 -13.04
N ARG A 138 -13.46 -16.66 -13.90
CA ARG A 138 -14.35 -17.54 -14.69
C ARG A 138 -15.13 -18.52 -13.81
N SER A 139 -14.56 -18.91 -12.67
CA SER A 139 -15.14 -19.89 -11.76
C SER A 139 -16.09 -19.25 -10.76
N VAL A 140 -15.78 -18.00 -10.36
CA VAL A 140 -16.56 -17.22 -9.38
C VAL A 140 -17.67 -16.39 -10.04
N GLY A 141 -17.43 -15.85 -11.23
CA GLY A 141 -18.42 -15.13 -12.04
C GLY A 141 -18.63 -13.65 -11.70
N SER A 142 -18.02 -13.14 -10.62
CA SER A 142 -18.10 -11.72 -10.24
C SER A 142 -16.83 -11.23 -9.52
N PRO A 143 -16.44 -9.95 -9.70
CA PRO A 143 -15.33 -9.39 -8.96
C PRO A 143 -15.78 -9.05 -7.53
N PHE A 144 -14.85 -9.08 -6.58
CA PHE A 144 -15.15 -8.75 -5.19
C PHE A 144 -13.91 -8.23 -4.47
N GLY A 145 -14.15 -7.57 -3.34
CA GLY A 145 -13.12 -6.86 -2.58
C GLY A 145 -12.62 -5.63 -3.31
N THR A 146 -11.92 -4.76 -2.57
CA THR A 146 -11.31 -3.56 -3.14
C THR A 146 -9.91 -3.41 -2.61
N LEU A 147 -8.95 -3.26 -3.53
CA LEU A 147 -7.56 -3.02 -3.21
C LEU A 147 -7.21 -1.54 -3.52
N THR A 148 -6.62 -0.86 -2.54
CA THR A 148 -6.18 0.54 -2.65
C THR A 148 -4.76 0.71 -2.12
N ASN A 149 -4.15 1.87 -2.36
CA ASN A 149 -2.86 2.25 -1.78
C ASN A 149 -1.72 1.24 -2.08
N LEU A 150 -1.72 0.66 -3.28
CA LEU A 150 -0.67 -0.26 -3.73
C LEU A 150 0.69 0.45 -3.77
N GLN A 151 1.63 -0.04 -2.98
CA GLN A 151 3.04 0.35 -2.98
C GLN A 151 3.89 -0.86 -3.31
N ASN A 152 4.90 -0.67 -4.16
CA ASN A 152 5.67 -1.77 -4.71
C ASN A 152 7.11 -1.35 -4.98
N THR A 153 8.05 -2.10 -4.42
CA THR A 153 9.50 -1.88 -4.58
C THR A 153 10.18 -2.94 -5.44
N ILE A 154 9.45 -3.98 -5.85
CA ILE A 154 9.96 -5.15 -6.57
C ILE A 154 9.51 -5.21 -8.04
N GLY A 155 8.83 -4.19 -8.55
CA GLY A 155 8.54 -4.07 -9.99
C GLY A 155 7.53 -5.08 -10.55
N ILE A 156 6.64 -5.59 -9.69
CA ILE A 156 5.39 -6.26 -10.11
C ILE A 156 4.37 -5.23 -10.65
N GLY A 157 3.41 -5.65 -11.47
CA GLY A 157 2.34 -4.73 -11.89
C GLY A 157 1.14 -4.78 -10.95
N ASN A 158 -0.07 -4.76 -11.52
CA ASN A 158 -1.29 -4.80 -10.72
C ASN A 158 -1.50 -6.19 -10.11
N ILE A 159 -2.03 -6.21 -8.89
CA ILE A 159 -2.58 -7.42 -8.29
C ILE A 159 -3.93 -7.69 -8.97
N LEU A 160 -4.09 -8.88 -9.53
CA LEU A 160 -5.33 -9.31 -10.16
C LEU A 160 -6.22 -10.11 -9.22
N GLU A 161 -5.58 -10.76 -8.24
CA GLU A 161 -6.19 -11.65 -7.27
C GLU A 161 -5.33 -11.71 -6.01
N PHE A 162 -5.96 -11.62 -4.84
CA PHE A 162 -5.35 -11.99 -3.57
C PHE A 162 -6.46 -12.50 -2.65
N MET A 163 -6.57 -13.82 -2.52
CA MET A 163 -7.73 -14.41 -1.86
C MET A 163 -7.44 -15.77 -1.21
N LEU A 164 -8.23 -16.08 -0.18
CA LEU A 164 -8.46 -17.44 0.27
C LEU A 164 -9.38 -18.16 -0.71
N VAL A 165 -9.00 -19.38 -1.04
CA VAL A 165 -9.79 -20.34 -1.81
C VAL A 165 -10.18 -21.52 -0.92
N GLU A 166 -11.49 -21.80 -0.86
CA GLU A 166 -12.04 -23.05 -0.36
C GLU A 166 -12.79 -23.77 -1.47
N ASN A 167 -12.20 -24.86 -2.00
CA ASN A 167 -12.85 -25.69 -3.02
C ASN A 167 -14.07 -26.44 -2.46
N THR A 168 -14.04 -26.75 -1.17
CA THR A 168 -15.16 -27.27 -0.39
C THR A 168 -15.40 -26.33 0.78
N ILE A 169 -16.62 -25.80 0.91
CA ILE A 169 -16.97 -24.84 1.95
C ILE A 169 -16.55 -25.35 3.33
N GLY A 170 -15.83 -24.53 4.09
CA GLY A 170 -15.35 -24.85 5.43
C GLY A 170 -14.00 -25.59 5.45
N THR A 171 -13.38 -25.83 4.29
CA THR A 171 -12.05 -26.45 4.21
C THR A 171 -11.05 -25.51 3.56
N PHE A 172 -9.93 -25.27 4.23
CA PHE A 172 -8.84 -24.48 3.68
C PHE A 172 -8.27 -25.14 2.42
N GLY A 173 -8.30 -24.42 1.30
CA GLY A 173 -7.64 -24.83 0.05
C GLY A 173 -6.26 -24.18 -0.11
N SER A 174 -6.25 -22.86 -0.26
CA SER A 174 -5.01 -22.08 -0.48
C SER A 174 -5.21 -20.58 -0.30
N ILE A 175 -4.10 -19.86 -0.12
CA ILE A 175 -4.03 -18.43 -0.46
C ILE A 175 -3.49 -18.31 -1.88
N ALA A 176 -4.24 -17.66 -2.77
CA ALA A 176 -3.86 -17.41 -4.14
C ALA A 176 -3.51 -15.93 -4.32
N LEU A 177 -2.46 -15.65 -5.09
CA LEU A 177 -1.94 -14.32 -5.36
C LEU A 177 -1.53 -14.24 -6.84
N GLN A 178 -2.16 -13.35 -7.59
CA GLN A 178 -1.89 -13.17 -9.02
C GLN A 178 -1.48 -11.73 -9.33
N PHE A 179 -0.52 -11.59 -10.23
CA PHE A 179 -0.10 -10.31 -10.81
C PHE A 179 -0.34 -10.29 -12.33
N ASP A 180 -0.55 -9.10 -12.91
CA ASP A 180 -0.62 -8.94 -14.37
C ASP A 180 0.75 -9.12 -15.05
N THR A 181 1.80 -8.64 -14.40
CA THR A 181 3.17 -8.60 -14.87
C THR A 181 4.11 -8.82 -13.69
N GLN A 182 5.16 -9.61 -13.94
CA GLN A 182 6.23 -9.82 -12.97
C GLN A 182 7.57 -9.74 -13.69
N ASN A 183 8.31 -8.68 -13.43
CA ASN A 183 9.61 -8.43 -14.05
C ASN A 183 10.79 -9.02 -13.24
N GLN A 184 10.48 -9.76 -12.17
CA GLN A 184 11.46 -10.41 -11.30
C GLN A 184 11.35 -11.94 -11.43
N PRO A 185 12.36 -12.63 -12.00
CA PRO A 185 12.29 -14.07 -12.21
C PRO A 185 12.31 -14.88 -10.90
N ASP A 186 12.91 -14.35 -9.83
CA ASP A 186 13.30 -15.14 -8.65
C ASP A 186 12.30 -15.14 -7.49
N LEU A 187 11.20 -14.37 -7.56
CA LEU A 187 10.19 -14.33 -6.48
C LEU A 187 9.61 -15.71 -6.18
N GLY A 188 9.50 -16.57 -7.19
CA GLY A 188 8.94 -17.91 -7.04
C GLY A 188 9.80 -18.90 -6.26
N GLY A 189 11.10 -18.60 -6.07
CA GLY A 189 12.01 -19.42 -5.27
C GLY A 189 12.08 -19.00 -3.79
N LYS A 190 11.41 -17.92 -3.41
CA LYS A 190 11.46 -17.32 -2.08
C LYS A 190 10.22 -17.66 -1.25
N ASN A 191 10.38 -17.65 0.07
CA ASN A 191 9.26 -17.80 0.99
C ASN A 191 8.54 -16.46 1.16
N LEU A 192 7.21 -16.49 1.18
CA LEU A 192 6.41 -15.29 1.44
C LEU A 192 6.07 -15.17 2.93
N GLU A 193 6.32 -14.00 3.49
CA GLU A 193 5.77 -13.53 4.74
C GLU A 193 4.76 -12.41 4.48
N VAL A 194 3.61 -12.48 5.15
CA VAL A 194 2.55 -11.48 5.10
C VAL A 194 2.36 -10.92 6.49
N THR A 195 2.45 -9.60 6.66
CA THR A 195 2.15 -8.92 7.91
C THR A 195 0.83 -8.15 7.76
N VAL A 196 -0.04 -8.29 8.77
CA VAL A 196 -1.32 -7.57 8.88
C VAL A 196 -1.50 -7.17 10.34
N ASP A 197 -1.73 -5.88 10.60
CA ASP A 197 -1.91 -5.32 11.96
C ASP A 197 -0.83 -5.77 12.97
N GLY A 198 0.43 -5.83 12.51
CA GLY A 198 1.58 -6.25 13.32
C GLY A 198 1.70 -7.76 13.57
N SER A 199 0.79 -8.58 13.03
CA SER A 199 0.88 -10.04 13.06
C SER A 199 1.47 -10.57 11.75
N THR A 200 2.49 -11.42 11.83
CA THR A 200 3.16 -12.01 10.65
C THR A 200 2.74 -13.46 10.42
N TYR A 201 2.38 -13.76 9.17
CA TYR A 201 1.98 -15.06 8.67
C TYR A 201 3.02 -15.53 7.66
N SER A 202 3.75 -16.60 7.97
CA SER A 202 4.75 -17.18 7.05
C SER A 202 4.08 -18.20 6.13
N LEU A 203 3.79 -17.83 4.89
CA LEU A 203 3.07 -18.67 3.92
C LEU A 203 3.97 -19.73 3.28
N GLY A 204 5.28 -19.61 3.45
CA GLY A 204 6.28 -20.53 2.89
C GLY A 204 6.44 -20.37 1.39
N SER A 205 6.83 -21.44 0.72
CA SER A 205 7.10 -21.45 -0.72
C SER A 205 5.80 -21.58 -1.52
N ARG A 206 5.77 -20.96 -2.69
CA ARG A 206 4.64 -21.06 -3.60
C ARG A 206 4.66 -22.35 -4.43
N THR A 207 3.50 -22.74 -4.92
CA THR A 207 3.35 -23.50 -6.17
C THR A 207 2.81 -22.56 -7.27
N GLY A 208 2.56 -23.07 -8.49
CA GLY A 208 1.97 -22.29 -9.59
C GLY A 208 2.98 -21.76 -10.62
N SER A 209 2.63 -20.68 -11.32
CA SER A 209 3.38 -20.10 -12.44
C SER A 209 4.18 -18.86 -12.03
N THR A 210 4.80 -18.19 -13.00
CA THR A 210 5.58 -16.96 -12.78
C THR A 210 4.75 -15.78 -12.30
N THR A 211 3.44 -15.73 -12.58
CA THR A 211 2.57 -14.62 -12.19
C THR A 211 1.36 -15.05 -11.36
N TYR A 212 1.23 -16.35 -11.08
CA TYR A 212 0.15 -16.92 -10.26
C TYR A 212 0.72 -17.83 -9.19
N PHE A 213 0.64 -17.38 -7.95
CA PHE A 213 1.26 -18.00 -6.80
C PHE A 213 0.19 -18.61 -5.90
N ILE A 214 0.43 -19.85 -5.48
CA ILE A 214 -0.50 -20.57 -4.60
C ILE A 214 0.25 -21.04 -3.36
N TYR A 215 -0.31 -20.74 -2.19
CA TYR A 215 0.27 -21.10 -0.89
C TYR A 215 -0.68 -22.00 -0.11
N HIS A 216 -0.24 -23.23 0.18
CA HIS A 216 -1.05 -24.26 0.84
C HIS A 216 -0.65 -24.55 2.29
N SER A 217 0.43 -23.94 2.79
CA SER A 217 1.06 -24.38 4.04
C SER A 217 1.47 -23.23 4.96
N GLY A 218 2.09 -23.58 6.09
CA GLY A 218 2.58 -22.62 7.07
C GLY A 218 1.44 -21.80 7.69
N GLY A 219 1.57 -20.49 7.62
CA GLY A 219 0.62 -19.49 8.11
C GLY A 219 -0.55 -19.22 7.15
N ALA A 220 -0.58 -19.82 5.97
CA ALA A 220 -1.64 -19.58 4.98
C ALA A 220 -3.06 -19.89 5.52
N PRO A 221 -3.32 -20.99 6.26
CA PRO A 221 -4.64 -21.23 6.87
C PRO A 221 -5.06 -20.14 7.84
N LYS A 222 -4.14 -19.68 8.70
CA LYS A 222 -4.41 -18.62 9.69
C LYS A 222 -4.68 -17.28 9.02
N LEU A 223 -3.98 -16.96 7.93
CA LEU A 223 -4.27 -15.79 7.11
C LEU A 223 -5.66 -15.91 6.45
N GLY A 224 -6.03 -17.10 6.00
CA GLY A 224 -7.37 -17.39 5.48
C GLY A 224 -8.46 -17.12 6.52
N ASP A 225 -8.27 -17.58 7.76
CA ASP A 225 -9.20 -17.29 8.86
C ASP A 225 -9.32 -15.78 9.14
N LEU A 226 -8.20 -15.04 9.07
CA LEU A 226 -8.21 -13.58 9.20
C LEU A 226 -9.08 -12.92 8.12
N LEU A 227 -8.97 -13.35 6.86
CA LEU A 227 -9.79 -12.84 5.76
C LEU A 227 -11.28 -13.11 6.02
N LYS A 228 -11.65 -14.33 6.44
CA LYS A 228 -13.04 -14.67 6.76
C LYS A 228 -13.63 -13.81 7.86
N GLN A 229 -12.85 -13.51 8.91
CA GLN A 229 -13.31 -12.74 10.07
C GLN A 229 -13.47 -11.24 9.78
N ASN A 230 -12.93 -10.75 8.65
CA ASN A 230 -12.84 -9.32 8.34
C ASN A 230 -13.51 -8.93 7.02
N VAL A 231 -14.50 -9.70 6.56
CA VAL A 231 -15.34 -9.32 5.42
C VAL A 231 -15.92 -7.91 5.63
N SER A 232 -15.85 -7.09 4.57
CA SER A 232 -16.26 -5.68 4.55
C SER A 232 -15.43 -4.73 5.42
N LYS A 233 -14.32 -5.20 6.01
CA LYS A 233 -13.33 -4.33 6.68
C LYS A 233 -12.11 -4.15 5.81
N THR A 234 -11.46 -3.00 5.96
CA THR A 234 -10.18 -2.71 5.33
C THR A 234 -9.04 -3.08 6.26
N LEU A 235 -8.10 -3.87 5.77
CA LEU A 235 -6.87 -4.25 6.47
C LEU A 235 -5.66 -3.81 5.65
N HIS A 236 -4.57 -3.45 6.33
CA HIS A 236 -3.29 -3.14 5.68
C HIS A 236 -2.43 -4.39 5.57
N PHE A 237 -1.99 -4.71 4.35
CA PHE A 237 -1.14 -5.87 4.07
C PHE A 237 0.26 -5.44 3.67
N CYS A 238 1.25 -6.08 4.27
CA CYS A 238 2.65 -5.98 3.92
C CYS A 238 3.19 -7.35 3.52
N LEU A 239 3.74 -7.47 2.31
CA LEU A 239 4.25 -8.71 1.73
C LEU A 239 5.75 -8.63 1.53
N ASN A 240 6.44 -9.68 1.96
CA ASN A 240 7.90 -9.79 1.89
C ASN A 240 8.33 -11.18 1.44
N TRP A 241 9.12 -11.23 0.37
CA TRP A 241 9.71 -12.47 -0.13
C TRP A 241 11.15 -12.60 0.37
N LYS A 242 11.42 -13.65 1.16
CA LYS A 242 12.72 -13.95 1.77
C LYS A 242 13.36 -15.18 1.15
#